data_AF-A0A1V5LNU2-F1
#
_entry.id   AF-A0A1V5LNU2-F1
#
_cell.length_a   1.000
_cell.length_b   1.000
_cell.length_c   1.000
_cell.angle_alpha   90.00
_cell.angle_beta   90.00
_cell.angle_gamma   90.00
#
_symmetry.space_group_name_H-M   'P 1'
#
loop_
_entity.id
_entity.type
_entity.pdbx_description
1 polymer ?
#
loop_
_entity_poly.entity_id
_entity_poly.type
_entity_poly.pdbx_seq_one_letter_code
_entity_poly.pdbx_strand_id
1 'polypeptide(L)' 'MFTVKKGVKSVKTAHTLNPVPFVIVDPEYAGEYELAGLANQGLSNIAATLFNLLGYEAPADYDQSLIRIKA' A
#
# COMPACT_ATOMS: atom_id res chain seq x y z
N MET A 1 17.65 -4.47 -16.92
CA MET A 1 18.00 -5.11 -15.62
C MET A 1 18.46 -6.55 -15.91
N PHE A 2 19.43 -7.10 -15.16
CA PHE A 2 19.98 -8.44 -15.40
C PHE A 2 19.88 -9.31 -14.14
N THR A 3 19.79 -10.62 -14.30
CA THR A 3 20.02 -11.61 -13.23
C THR A 3 21.37 -12.29 -13.47
N VAL A 4 22.07 -12.62 -12.39
CA VAL A 4 23.27 -13.46 -12.44
C VAL A 4 22.96 -14.76 -11.71
N LYS A 5 23.03 -15.89 -12.42
CA LYS A 5 22.89 -17.23 -11.83
C LYS A 5 24.07 -18.08 -12.28
N LYS A 6 24.80 -18.66 -11.32
CA LYS A 6 26.01 -19.48 -11.59
C LYS A 6 27.01 -18.78 -12.52
N GLY A 7 27.19 -17.46 -12.37
CA GLY A 7 28.08 -16.66 -13.22
C GLY A 7 27.54 -16.26 -14.59
N VAL A 8 26.37 -16.77 -15.01
CA VAL A 8 25.74 -16.38 -16.29
C VAL A 8 24.85 -15.17 -16.09
N LYS A 9 25.10 -14.11 -16.87
CA LYS A 9 24.29 -12.88 -16.91
C LYS A 9 23.18 -13.02 -17.96
N SER A 10 21.93 -12.90 -17.54
CA SER A 10 20.76 -12.93 -18.42
C SER A 10 19.88 -11.70 -18.23
N VAL A 11 19.16 -11.28 -19.27
CA VAL A 11 18.14 -10.21 -19.16
C VAL A 11 17.08 -10.65 -18.16
N LYS A 12 16.73 -9.78 -17.20
CA LYS A 12 15.67 -10.05 -16.22
C LYS A 12 14.31 -9.66 -16.81
N THR A 13 13.44 -10.64 -17.00
CA THR A 13 12.06 -10.45 -17.50
C THR A 13 10.97 -10.73 -16.45
N ALA A 14 11.33 -11.36 -15.32
CA ALA A 14 10.42 -11.60 -14.21
C ALA A 14 10.23 -10.35 -13.32
N HIS A 15 9.14 -10.33 -12.56
CA HIS A 15 8.83 -9.29 -11.59
C HIS A 15 9.93 -9.06 -10.52
N THR A 16 9.83 -7.92 -9.82
CA THR A 16 10.69 -7.58 -8.68
C THR A 16 9.98 -7.85 -7.36
N LEU A 17 10.75 -8.05 -6.28
CA LEU A 17 10.24 -8.01 -4.90
C LEU A 17 10.30 -6.59 -4.31
N ASN A 18 10.49 -5.59 -5.16
CA ASN A 18 10.52 -4.20 -4.73
C ASN A 18 9.14 -3.80 -4.19
N PRO A 19 9.08 -2.93 -3.18
CA PRO A 19 7.82 -2.33 -2.76
C PRO A 19 7.23 -1.50 -3.91
N VAL A 20 5.93 -1.27 -3.84
CA VAL A 20 5.18 -0.45 -4.81
C VAL A 20 4.84 0.91 -4.19
N PRO A 21 4.78 1.98 -4.99
CA PRO A 21 4.28 3.26 -4.50
C PRO A 21 2.79 3.15 -4.14
N PHE A 22 2.40 3.83 -3.08
CA PHE A 22 1.01 4.00 -2.67
C PHE A 22 0.70 5.50 -2.65
N VAL A 23 -0.27 5.94 -3.45
CA VAL A 23 -0.63 7.35 -3.63
C VAL A 23 -2.15 7.48 -3.55
N ILE A 24 -2.61 8.38 -2.69
CA ILE A 24 -4.02 8.81 -2.65
C ILE A 24 -4.09 10.15 -3.37
N VAL A 25 -5.02 10.26 -4.32
CA VAL A 25 -5.29 11.51 -5.03
C VAL A 25 -6.65 12.00 -4.59
N ASP A 26 -6.64 13.06 -3.79
CA ASP A 26 -7.82 13.66 -3.19
C ASP A 26 -7.72 15.19 -3.35
N PRO A 27 -8.37 15.76 -4.37
CA PRO A 27 -8.32 17.20 -4.63
C PRO A 27 -8.97 18.06 -3.53
N GLU A 28 -9.85 17.46 -2.72
CA GLU A 28 -10.60 18.16 -1.66
C GLU A 28 -10.00 17.94 -0.29
N TYR A 29 -8.89 17.20 -0.18
CA TYR A 29 -8.19 16.91 1.06
C TYR A 29 -7.95 18.18 1.90
N ALA A 30 -8.61 18.28 3.04
CA ALA A 30 -8.48 19.36 4.01
C ALA A 30 -7.80 18.91 5.31
N GLY A 31 -7.20 17.72 5.33
CA GLY A 31 -6.44 17.21 6.48
C GLY A 31 -7.16 16.18 7.34
N GLU A 32 -8.23 15.59 6.82
CA GLU A 32 -9.17 14.67 7.48
C GLU A 32 -8.53 13.32 7.84
N TYR A 33 -7.40 12.98 7.23
CA TYR A 33 -6.69 11.73 7.47
C TYR A 33 -5.18 11.88 7.30
N GLU A 34 -4.43 10.89 7.76
CA GLU A 34 -2.99 10.79 7.55
C GLU A 34 -2.56 9.34 7.44
N LEU A 35 -1.32 9.06 7.06
CA LEU A 35 -0.81 7.69 7.00
C LEU A 35 -0.71 7.09 8.42
N ALA A 36 -1.22 5.87 8.60
CA ALA A 36 -1.37 5.21 9.90
C ALA A 36 -0.06 4.72 10.55
N GLY A 37 1.08 4.83 9.87
CA GLY A 37 2.40 4.47 10.44
C GLY A 37 2.57 2.98 10.80
N LEU A 38 1.93 2.08 10.04
CA LEU A 38 1.98 0.63 10.31
C LEU A 38 3.37 0.03 10.05
N ALA A 39 3.79 -0.93 10.89
CA ALA A 39 5.08 -1.62 10.76
C ALA A 39 5.16 -2.52 9.52
N ASN A 40 4.05 -3.19 9.16
CA ASN A 40 3.95 -4.07 8.00
C ASN A 40 2.80 -3.59 7.11
N GLN A 41 3.13 -3.00 5.97
CA GLN A 41 2.17 -2.51 4.99
C GLN A 41 2.20 -3.40 3.74
N GLY A 42 1.02 -3.78 3.25
CA GLY A 42 0.86 -4.65 2.09
C GLY A 42 -0.41 -4.34 1.32
N LEU A 43 -0.65 -5.14 0.27
CA LEU A 43 -1.79 -4.93 -0.64
C LEU A 43 -3.14 -5.22 0.03
N SER A 44 -3.17 -6.10 1.04
CA SER A 44 -4.40 -6.42 1.79
C SER A 44 -4.94 -5.23 2.58
N ASN A 45 -4.07 -4.34 3.08
CA ASN A 45 -4.46 -3.12 3.80
C ASN A 45 -5.28 -2.14 2.91
N ILE A 46 -5.18 -2.25 1.58
CA ILE A 46 -5.87 -1.36 0.64
C ILE A 46 -7.39 -1.47 0.80
N ALA A 47 -7.91 -2.66 1.12
CA ALA A 47 -9.33 -2.87 1.28
C ALA A 47 -9.91 -2.04 2.44
N ALA A 48 -9.31 -2.12 3.63
CA ALA A 48 -9.71 -1.30 4.78
C ALA A 48 -9.49 0.20 4.54
N THR A 49 -8.44 0.55 3.80
CA THR A 49 -8.15 1.95 3.42
C THR A 49 -9.29 2.54 2.58
N LEU A 50 -9.80 1.78 1.61
CA LEU A 50 -10.93 2.20 0.79
C LEU A 50 -12.23 2.32 1.60
N PHE A 51 -12.52 1.40 2.53
CA PHE A 51 -13.68 1.53 3.41
C PHE A 51 -13.65 2.86 4.17
N ASN A 52 -12.51 3.18 4.79
CA ASN A 52 -12.39 4.42 5.57
C ASN A 52 -12.46 5.67 4.71
N LEU A 53 -11.83 5.69 3.52
CA LEU A 53 -11.94 6.81 2.57
C LEU A 53 -13.37 7.02 2.08
N LEU A 54 -14.17 5.95 1.95
CA LEU A 54 -15.57 6.00 1.58
C LEU A 54 -16.51 6.36 2.75
N GLY A 55 -15.97 6.60 3.95
CA GLY A 55 -16.76 6.95 5.14
C GLY A 55 -17.38 5.76 5.87
N TYR A 56 -16.92 4.54 5.60
CA TYR A 56 -17.37 3.33 6.28
C TYR A 56 -16.35 2.82 7.31
N GLU A 57 -16.84 2.08 8.29
CA GLU A 57 -15.99 1.27 9.15
C GLU A 57 -15.51 0.03 8.38
N ALA A 58 -14.21 -0.24 8.46
CA ALA A 58 -13.63 -1.44 7.87
C ALA A 58 -14.02 -2.68 8.71
N PRO A 59 -14.26 -3.85 8.09
CA PRO A 59 -14.51 -5.09 8.82
C PRO A 59 -13.37 -5.45 9.79
N ALA A 60 -13.71 -6.06 10.93
CA ALA A 60 -12.74 -6.34 11.99
C ALA A 60 -11.70 -7.41 11.63
N ASP A 61 -11.99 -8.25 10.64
CA ASP A 61 -11.12 -9.32 10.14
C ASP A 61 -10.19 -8.86 9.01
N TYR A 62 -10.27 -7.59 8.60
CA TYR A 62 -9.40 -7.02 7.57
C TYR A 62 -8.11 -6.50 8.18
N ASP A 63 -7.04 -6.51 7.38
CA ASP A 63 -5.81 -5.82 7.74
C ASP A 63 -6.08 -4.32 7.90
N GLN A 64 -5.41 -3.70 8.87
CA GLN A 64 -5.64 -2.30 9.24
C GLN A 64 -5.47 -1.37 8.03
N SER A 65 -6.30 -0.32 7.98
CA SER A 65 -6.19 0.75 7.00
C SER A 65 -4.80 1.39 7.01
N LEU A 66 -4.29 1.76 5.83
CA LEU A 66 -3.06 2.53 5.67
C LEU A 66 -3.23 3.99 6.06
N ILE A 67 -4.46 4.44 6.30
CA ILE A 67 -4.78 5.78 6.80
C ILE A 67 -5.43 5.73 8.18
N ARG A 68 -5.23 6.80 8.93
CA ARG A 68 -5.94 7.12 10.16
C ARG A 68 -6.79 8.36 9.91
N ILE A 69 -8.09 8.24 10.10
CA ILE A 69 -8.99 9.42 10.12
C ILE A 69 -8.69 10.24 11.38
N LYS A 70 -8.55 11.55 11.21
CA LYS A 70 -8.38 12.50 12.32
C LYS A 70 -9.76 12.86 12.88
N ALA A 71 -9.83 12.87 14.21
CA ALA A 71 -11.00 13.35 14.93
C ALA A 71 -11.03 14.88 14.99
#